data_AF-A0A946E7T7-F1
#
_entry.id   AF-A0A946E7T7-F1
#
_cell.length_a   1.000
_cell.length_b   1.000
_cell.length_c   1.000
_cell.angle_alpha   90.00
_cell.angle_beta   90.00
_cell.angle_gamma   90.00
#
_symmetry.space_group_name_H-M   'P 1'
#
loop_
_entity.id
_entity.type
_entity.pdbx_description
1 polymer ?
#
loop_
_entity_poly.entity_id
_entity_poly.type
_entity_poly.pdbx_seq_one_letter_code
_entity_poly.pdbx_strand_id
1 'polypeptide(L)'
;MKETSFIKQNKEKWHKFEQMYHQNKKDPDELSSLFIELTDDLSYARTHYPKRTVRVYLNGLAQKVYNQLYRKKRDSFSKVIQFWKISLPLEIYRARKALITSLVVTLIGFIIGWSSTIDNPFFLDVVAGEGRVAYEEECIAFNKPISVYQTQDETTMFFSLVINNLRVSFLAFVMGMLISIGTGFFMVYNGILLGSFLAFYKFKGYFAVCMLTIWLHGTFEISAIIIAGAAGITLGNSMLFPGSMTRAQSLLLGAKRGMKIMIGLSPFMIMAGFIEAFISRYGPDMHWMANLTIIGLCAVLILYYFVIYPIIVARRENFNSRLEEKPIFIQEKTIQWHRLRSFQDIFNDAFVFYRKGLALFGKAFIFIFLISIVTVYFAFIQSGFKDFELGWTDKVRIAFSFNDNFNPFVFCAHGFLIASNFLAVLHALVTFRQKEHSVEGFSYFKSFLKFYFSHVLKMLPVSFLLLFLIAFLPWWLLLLSVFITPLIFHLSLPGIIEKKSYFKGVQRGLKIARSSWMKGVGIFTVFLVPAILCAFCPTLIVEIFKTEVLGWFIETQAESPEAVYNIVDGCYYAMIIHLILPLFTLAFVFLYYSTIEREEAHGLFERLNSFGKNSRLYETPGEGDY
;
A
#
# COMPACT_ATOMS: atom_id res chain seq x y z
N MET A 1 27.00 46.92 -19.63
CA MET A 1 25.95 47.52 -20.51
C MET A 1 25.38 48.76 -19.84
N LYS A 2 24.98 49.81 -20.57
CA LYS A 2 24.23 50.95 -19.97
C LYS A 2 22.78 50.54 -19.71
N GLU A 3 22.17 51.05 -18.64
CA GLU A 3 20.79 50.72 -18.23
C GLU A 3 19.77 50.93 -19.36
N THR A 4 19.90 52.00 -20.14
CA THR A 4 19.02 52.31 -21.26
C THR A 4 19.10 51.27 -22.39
N SER A 5 20.29 50.73 -22.66
CA SER A 5 20.48 49.65 -23.63
C SER A 5 19.89 48.33 -23.12
N PHE A 6 20.07 48.03 -21.82
CA PHE A 6 19.48 46.86 -21.18
C PHE A 6 17.95 46.89 -21.22
N ILE A 7 17.34 48.04 -20.90
CA ILE A 7 15.89 48.21 -21.00
C ILE A 7 15.44 48.08 -22.45
N LYS A 8 16.10 48.73 -23.41
CA LYS A 8 15.71 48.67 -24.82
C LYS A 8 15.74 47.25 -25.39
N GLN A 9 16.72 46.44 -24.98
CA GLN A 9 16.86 45.05 -25.41
C GLN A 9 15.77 44.14 -24.85
N ASN A 10 15.35 44.34 -23.59
CA ASN A 10 14.48 43.41 -22.88
C ASN A 10 13.02 43.90 -22.73
N LYS A 11 12.70 45.14 -23.12
CA LYS A 11 11.36 45.74 -22.95
C LYS A 11 10.25 44.96 -23.66
N GLU A 12 10.47 44.52 -24.91
CA GLU A 12 9.46 43.77 -25.67
C GLU A 12 9.14 42.45 -24.99
N LYS A 13 10.18 41.76 -24.52
CA LYS A 13 10.07 40.55 -23.71
C LYS A 13 9.23 40.83 -22.46
N TRP A 14 9.58 41.80 -21.61
CA TRP A 14 8.81 42.14 -20.41
C TRP A 14 7.36 42.53 -20.68
N HIS A 15 7.10 43.21 -21.80
CA HIS A 15 5.75 43.57 -22.22
C HIS A 15 4.92 42.35 -22.64
N LYS A 16 5.56 41.34 -23.26
CA LYS A 16 4.95 40.04 -23.55
C LYS A 16 4.52 39.33 -22.25
N PHE A 17 5.31 39.40 -21.18
CA PHE A 17 4.92 38.87 -19.86
C PHE A 17 3.67 39.53 -19.32
N GLU A 18 3.63 40.87 -19.33
CA GLU A 18 2.48 41.60 -18.81
C GLU A 18 1.21 41.27 -19.60
N GLN A 19 1.31 41.17 -20.92
CA GLN A 19 0.18 40.76 -21.75
C GLN A 19 -0.28 39.33 -21.44
N MET A 20 0.65 38.37 -21.30
CA MET A 20 0.29 36.99 -20.95
C MET A 20 -0.34 36.90 -19.56
N TYR A 21 0.17 37.68 -18.61
CA TYR A 21 -0.40 37.84 -17.27
C TYR A 21 -1.84 38.36 -17.34
N HIS A 22 -2.07 39.45 -18.09
CA HIS A 22 -3.40 40.06 -18.23
C HIS A 22 -4.39 39.20 -19.02
N GLN A 23 -3.92 38.46 -20.03
CA GLN A 23 -4.76 37.59 -20.86
C GLN A 23 -5.09 36.24 -20.20
N ASN A 24 -4.52 35.94 -19.03
CA ASN A 24 -4.76 34.70 -18.29
C ASN A 24 -4.51 33.43 -19.17
N LYS A 25 -3.58 33.52 -20.12
CA LYS A 25 -3.18 32.41 -20.99
C LYS A 25 -2.44 31.36 -20.17
N LYS A 26 -2.79 30.09 -20.40
CA LYS A 26 -2.55 28.97 -19.47
C LYS A 26 -1.37 28.06 -19.85
N ASP A 27 -0.53 28.42 -20.81
CA ASP A 27 0.61 27.56 -21.15
C ASP A 27 1.65 27.60 -19.99
N PRO A 28 1.75 26.54 -19.16
CA PRO A 28 2.59 26.57 -17.97
C PRO A 28 4.08 26.52 -18.33
N ASP A 29 4.41 25.89 -19.46
CA ASP A 29 5.79 25.72 -19.91
C ASP A 29 6.31 27.05 -20.46
N GLU A 30 5.50 27.75 -21.28
CA GLU A 30 5.85 29.09 -21.75
C GLU A 30 5.99 30.08 -20.57
N LEU A 31 5.07 30.05 -19.60
CA LEU A 31 5.15 30.86 -18.37
C LEU A 31 6.37 30.55 -17.51
N SER A 32 6.80 29.28 -17.45
CA SER A 32 7.97 28.85 -16.67
C SER A 32 9.29 29.27 -17.34
N SER A 33 9.42 29.07 -18.65
CA SER A 33 10.58 29.53 -19.43
C SER A 33 10.75 31.03 -19.33
N LEU A 34 9.64 31.75 -19.50
CA LEU A 34 9.56 33.18 -19.30
C LEU A 34 9.95 33.54 -17.84
N PHE A 35 9.41 32.88 -16.81
CA PHE A 35 9.77 33.21 -15.43
C PHE A 35 11.28 33.11 -15.15
N ILE A 36 11.94 32.05 -15.64
CA ILE A 36 13.41 31.87 -15.53
C ILE A 36 14.14 33.08 -16.13
N GLU A 37 13.77 33.40 -17.36
CA GLU A 37 14.29 34.53 -18.12
C GLU A 37 14.10 35.89 -17.44
N LEU A 38 13.02 36.08 -16.69
CA LEU A 38 12.75 37.30 -15.92
C LEU A 38 13.57 37.35 -14.63
N THR A 39 13.77 36.22 -13.97
CA THR A 39 14.65 36.13 -12.79
C THR A 39 16.11 36.35 -13.13
N ASP A 40 16.55 35.97 -14.33
CA ASP A 40 17.90 36.27 -14.83
C ASP A 40 18.08 37.78 -15.05
N ASP A 41 17.12 38.43 -15.72
CA ASP A 41 17.11 39.89 -15.91
C ASP A 41 17.08 40.63 -14.57
N LEU A 42 16.29 40.16 -13.61
CA LEU A 42 16.23 40.71 -12.26
C LEU A 42 17.57 40.55 -11.52
N SER A 43 18.23 39.41 -11.66
CA SER A 43 19.53 39.14 -11.03
C SER A 43 20.61 40.05 -11.63
N TYR A 44 20.62 40.22 -12.96
CA TYR A 44 21.50 41.18 -13.63
C TYR A 44 21.24 42.61 -13.15
N ALA A 45 19.97 43.02 -13.06
CA ALA A 45 19.60 44.35 -12.59
C ALA A 45 19.93 44.59 -11.11
N ARG A 46 19.88 43.57 -10.26
CA ARG A 46 20.30 43.64 -8.85
C ARG A 46 21.80 43.89 -8.72
N THR A 47 22.62 43.27 -9.57
CA THR A 47 24.08 43.41 -9.55
C THR A 47 24.55 44.73 -10.17
N HIS A 48 24.04 45.09 -11.34
CA HIS A 48 24.54 46.24 -12.10
C HIS A 48 23.75 47.54 -11.89
N TYR A 49 22.49 47.47 -11.47
CA TYR A 49 21.60 48.63 -11.30
C TYR A 49 20.86 48.64 -9.93
N PRO A 50 21.56 48.48 -8.79
CA PRO A 50 20.94 48.21 -7.49
C PRO A 50 20.00 49.32 -6.97
N LYS A 51 20.24 50.58 -7.36
CA LYS A 51 19.47 51.76 -6.92
C LYS A 51 18.47 52.27 -7.97
N ARG A 52 18.18 51.49 -9.02
CA ARG A 52 17.33 51.92 -10.14
C ARG A 52 15.92 51.35 -10.09
N THR A 53 14.99 52.02 -10.77
CA THR A 53 13.57 51.65 -10.85
C THR A 53 13.33 50.36 -11.64
N VAL A 54 14.19 50.05 -12.63
CA VAL A 54 14.10 48.80 -13.40
C VAL A 54 14.16 47.56 -12.51
N ARG A 55 14.99 47.58 -11.46
CA ARG A 55 15.06 46.52 -10.45
C ARG A 55 13.72 46.33 -9.74
N VAL A 56 13.07 47.43 -9.34
CA VAL A 56 11.79 47.41 -8.63
C VAL A 56 10.68 46.89 -9.55
N TYR A 57 10.66 47.34 -10.80
CA TYR A 57 9.75 46.87 -11.84
C TYR A 57 9.87 45.35 -12.06
N LEU A 58 11.09 44.86 -12.30
CA LEU A 58 11.36 43.45 -12.53
C LEU A 58 11.03 42.58 -11.30
N ASN A 59 11.31 43.08 -10.09
CA ASN A 59 10.96 42.38 -8.86
C ASN A 59 9.44 42.28 -8.69
N GLY A 60 8.70 43.35 -8.98
CA GLY A 60 7.24 43.34 -8.94
C GLY A 60 6.63 42.41 -9.99
N LEU A 61 7.18 42.40 -11.22
CA LEU A 61 6.75 41.50 -12.28
C LEU A 61 7.03 40.03 -11.92
N ALA A 62 8.22 39.72 -11.39
CA ALA A 62 8.59 38.38 -10.96
C ALA A 62 7.69 37.88 -9.82
N GLN A 63 7.34 38.75 -8.87
CA GLN A 63 6.45 38.38 -7.77
C GLN A 63 5.02 38.08 -8.24
N LYS A 64 4.49 38.82 -9.23
CA LYS A 64 3.19 38.52 -9.84
C LYS A 64 3.18 37.16 -10.53
N VAL A 65 4.21 36.84 -11.30
CA VAL A 65 4.35 35.55 -12.00
C VAL A 65 4.56 34.39 -11.01
N TYR A 66 5.42 34.57 -10.01
CA TYR A 66 5.63 33.60 -8.93
C TYR A 66 4.31 33.27 -8.22
N ASN A 67 3.53 34.29 -7.86
CA ASN A 67 2.24 34.09 -7.21
C ASN A 67 1.22 33.36 -8.08
N GLN A 68 1.33 33.42 -9.41
CA GLN A 68 0.44 32.71 -10.33
C GLN A 68 0.89 31.27 -10.59
N LEU A 69 2.19 31.04 -10.79
CA LEU A 69 2.79 29.71 -10.94
C LEU A 69 2.59 28.86 -9.68
N TYR A 70 2.74 29.48 -8.51
CA TYR A 70 2.66 28.81 -7.21
C TYR A 70 1.30 29.01 -6.51
N ARG A 71 0.29 29.61 -7.18
CA ARG A 71 -1.06 29.64 -6.63
C ARG A 71 -1.61 28.21 -6.60
N LYS A 72 -1.51 27.55 -5.45
CA LYS A 72 -2.34 26.38 -5.15
C LYS A 72 -3.79 26.81 -5.39
N LYS A 73 -4.44 26.24 -6.41
CA LYS A 73 -5.91 26.31 -6.52
C LYS A 73 -6.46 25.89 -5.17
N ARG A 74 -7.23 26.75 -4.51
CA ARG A 74 -8.05 26.33 -3.36
C ARG A 74 -8.94 25.22 -3.90
N ASP A 75 -8.67 23.99 -3.48
CA ASP A 75 -9.48 22.84 -3.84
C ASP A 75 -10.87 23.09 -3.27
N SER A 76 -11.78 23.44 -4.16
CA SER A 76 -13.11 23.91 -3.79
C SER A 76 -14.04 22.72 -3.57
N PHE A 77 -15.07 22.95 -2.76
CA PHE A 77 -16.24 22.10 -2.60
C PHE A 77 -16.83 21.63 -3.96
N SER A 78 -16.60 22.38 -5.03
CA SER A 78 -16.94 22.00 -6.41
C SER A 78 -16.32 20.66 -6.84
N LYS A 79 -15.12 20.30 -6.39
CA LYS A 79 -14.49 19.00 -6.72
C LYS A 79 -15.24 17.83 -6.06
N VAL A 80 -15.75 18.02 -4.85
CA VAL A 80 -16.57 17.03 -4.16
C VAL A 80 -17.89 16.84 -4.92
N ILE A 81 -18.57 17.92 -5.30
CA ILE A 81 -19.79 17.84 -6.10
C ILE A 81 -19.51 17.16 -7.46
N GLN A 82 -18.41 17.51 -8.12
CA GLN A 82 -18.00 16.91 -9.39
C GLN A 82 -17.69 15.42 -9.25
N PHE A 83 -17.15 15.00 -8.11
CA PHE A 83 -16.92 13.60 -7.82
C PHE A 83 -18.24 12.81 -7.86
N TRP A 84 -19.24 13.24 -7.10
CA TRP A 84 -20.54 12.56 -7.04
C TRP A 84 -21.34 12.68 -8.36
N LYS A 85 -21.30 13.84 -9.02
CA LYS A 85 -22.10 14.05 -10.24
C LYS A 85 -21.51 13.43 -11.51
N ILE A 86 -20.18 13.32 -11.60
CA ILE A 86 -19.50 12.93 -12.84
C ILE A 86 -18.51 11.80 -12.59
N SER A 87 -17.54 11.98 -11.69
CA SER A 87 -16.41 11.05 -11.59
C SER A 87 -16.85 9.65 -11.17
N LEU A 88 -17.65 9.53 -10.10
CA LEU A 88 -18.13 8.26 -9.60
C LEU A 88 -19.07 7.55 -10.60
N PRO A 89 -20.11 8.21 -11.17
CA PRO A 89 -20.94 7.60 -12.20
C PRO A 89 -20.14 7.06 -13.40
N LEU A 90 -19.11 7.78 -13.87
CA LEU A 90 -18.26 7.29 -14.95
C LEU A 90 -17.44 6.05 -14.56
N GLU A 91 -16.96 5.97 -13.32
CA GLU A 91 -16.26 4.76 -12.84
C GLU A 91 -17.21 3.57 -12.70
N ILE A 92 -18.44 3.79 -12.22
CA ILE A 92 -19.48 2.75 -12.18
C ILE A 92 -19.83 2.28 -13.59
N TYR A 93 -19.98 3.21 -14.54
CA TYR A 93 -20.23 2.86 -15.94
C TYR A 93 -19.07 2.04 -16.53
N ARG A 94 -17.81 2.40 -16.20
CA ARG A 94 -16.63 1.62 -16.58
C ARG A 94 -16.67 0.21 -15.97
N ALA A 95 -17.06 0.09 -14.71
CA ALA A 95 -17.17 -1.16 -13.96
C ALA A 95 -18.47 -1.96 -14.22
N ARG A 96 -19.38 -1.51 -15.08
CA ARG A 96 -20.71 -2.13 -15.30
C ARG A 96 -20.68 -3.64 -15.58
N LYS A 97 -19.66 -4.13 -16.29
CA LYS A 97 -19.50 -5.58 -16.53
C LYS A 97 -19.14 -6.32 -15.25
N ALA A 98 -18.24 -5.77 -14.45
CA ALA A 98 -17.89 -6.29 -13.14
C ALA A 98 -19.10 -6.26 -12.18
N LEU A 99 -19.95 -5.22 -12.28
CA LEU A 99 -21.20 -5.14 -11.52
C LEU A 99 -22.18 -6.26 -11.88
N ILE A 100 -22.40 -6.49 -13.18
CA ILE A 100 -23.25 -7.60 -13.64
C ILE A 100 -22.65 -8.95 -13.20
N THR A 101 -21.34 -9.14 -13.33
CA THR A 101 -20.67 -10.37 -12.87
C THR A 101 -20.86 -10.58 -11.37
N SER A 102 -20.63 -9.54 -10.56
CA SER A 102 -20.82 -9.60 -9.09
C SER A 102 -22.26 -9.98 -8.75
N LEU A 103 -23.24 -9.33 -9.40
CA LEU A 103 -24.66 -9.63 -9.21
C LEU A 103 -24.99 -11.09 -9.55
N VAL A 104 -24.57 -11.57 -10.74
CA VAL A 104 -24.85 -12.94 -11.18
C VAL A 104 -24.22 -13.96 -10.23
N VAL A 105 -22.97 -13.75 -9.81
CA VAL A 105 -22.27 -14.65 -8.87
C VAL A 105 -22.99 -14.69 -7.52
N THR A 106 -23.45 -13.55 -7.03
CA THR A 106 -24.24 -13.46 -5.79
C THR A 106 -25.57 -14.20 -5.92
N LEU A 107 -26.26 -14.04 -7.06
CA LEU A 107 -27.52 -14.73 -7.32
C LEU A 107 -27.36 -16.25 -7.42
N ILE A 108 -26.25 -16.73 -7.98
CA ILE A 108 -25.92 -18.16 -7.98
C ILE A 108 -25.77 -18.65 -6.54
N GLY A 109 -25.02 -17.93 -5.70
CA GLY A 109 -24.90 -18.23 -4.27
C GLY A 109 -26.27 -18.23 -3.58
N PHE A 110 -27.09 -17.22 -3.83
CA PHE A 110 -28.45 -17.11 -3.30
C PHE A 110 -29.30 -18.34 -3.63
N ILE A 111 -29.30 -18.79 -4.88
CA ILE A 111 -30.06 -19.96 -5.31
C ILE A 111 -29.56 -21.21 -4.56
N ILE A 112 -28.25 -21.38 -4.41
CA ILE A 112 -27.65 -22.52 -3.68
C ILE A 112 -28.08 -22.51 -2.20
N GLY A 113 -28.01 -21.37 -1.53
CA GLY A 113 -28.44 -21.24 -0.13
C GLY A 113 -29.93 -21.50 0.03
N TRP A 114 -30.73 -20.89 -0.85
CA TRP A 114 -32.17 -21.05 -0.86
C TRP A 114 -32.61 -22.50 -1.06
N SER A 115 -32.08 -23.20 -2.07
CA SER A 115 -32.43 -24.60 -2.31
C SER A 115 -31.98 -25.51 -1.17
N SER A 116 -30.75 -25.32 -0.68
CA SER A 116 -30.18 -26.15 0.38
C SER A 116 -30.96 -26.02 1.70
N THR A 117 -31.40 -24.80 2.05
CA THR A 117 -32.18 -24.58 3.28
C THR A 117 -33.64 -25.02 3.17
N ILE A 118 -34.25 -24.96 1.98
CA ILE A 118 -35.59 -25.53 1.78
C ILE A 118 -35.57 -27.05 1.99
N ASP A 119 -34.52 -27.72 1.50
CA ASP A 119 -34.36 -29.17 1.65
C ASP A 119 -33.97 -29.55 3.09
N ASN A 120 -33.11 -28.75 3.73
CA ASN A 120 -32.68 -28.94 5.11
C ASN A 120 -32.59 -27.60 5.87
N PRO A 121 -33.54 -27.28 6.76
CA PRO A 121 -33.53 -26.04 7.55
C PRO A 121 -32.26 -25.84 8.40
N PHE A 122 -31.60 -26.91 8.85
CA PHE A 122 -30.35 -26.84 9.62
C PHE A 122 -29.15 -26.40 8.77
N PHE A 123 -29.29 -26.33 7.44
CA PHE A 123 -28.26 -25.75 6.58
C PHE A 123 -27.95 -24.28 6.92
N LEU A 124 -28.88 -23.57 7.54
CA LEU A 124 -28.61 -22.21 8.03
C LEU A 124 -27.49 -22.20 9.08
N ASP A 125 -27.44 -23.17 10.02
CA ASP A 125 -26.37 -23.27 11.02
C ASP A 125 -25.00 -23.51 10.38
N VAL A 126 -24.96 -24.31 9.31
CA VAL A 126 -23.73 -24.62 8.58
C VAL A 126 -23.12 -23.35 7.96
N VAL A 127 -23.96 -22.42 7.49
CA VAL A 127 -23.50 -21.22 6.77
C VAL A 127 -23.33 -20.02 7.70
N ALA A 128 -24.25 -19.83 8.64
CA ALA A 128 -24.32 -18.66 9.51
C ALA A 128 -23.69 -18.87 10.91
N GLY A 129 -23.25 -20.09 11.22
CA GLY A 129 -22.68 -20.46 12.51
C GLY A 129 -23.62 -21.32 13.36
N GLU A 130 -23.03 -22.20 14.17
CA GLU A 130 -23.77 -23.09 15.06
C GLU A 130 -24.67 -22.31 16.03
N GLY A 131 -25.90 -22.78 16.22
CA GLY A 131 -26.88 -22.15 17.11
C GLY A 131 -27.69 -21.01 16.47
N ARG A 132 -27.44 -20.68 15.19
CA ARG A 132 -28.22 -19.65 14.48
C ARG A 132 -29.69 -20.03 14.35
N VAL A 133 -29.99 -21.26 13.95
CA VAL A 133 -31.36 -21.78 13.81
C VAL A 133 -32.07 -21.70 15.15
N ALA A 134 -31.43 -22.16 16.23
CA ALA A 134 -32.01 -22.12 17.58
C ALA A 134 -32.33 -20.67 18.01
N TYR A 135 -31.40 -19.74 17.75
CA TYR A 135 -31.62 -18.31 18.01
C TYR A 135 -32.82 -17.74 17.24
N GLU A 136 -32.94 -18.05 15.95
CA GLU A 136 -34.05 -17.56 15.12
C GLU A 136 -35.39 -18.20 15.53
N GLU A 137 -35.39 -19.48 15.93
CA GLU A 137 -36.57 -20.15 16.49
C GLU A 137 -37.02 -19.54 17.81
N GLU A 138 -36.08 -19.20 18.69
CA GLU A 138 -36.35 -18.50 19.95
C GLU A 138 -36.99 -17.13 19.71
N CYS A 139 -36.45 -16.34 18.77
CA CYS A 139 -37.03 -15.06 18.37
C CYS A 139 -38.47 -15.20 17.88
N ILE A 140 -38.73 -16.22 17.04
CA ILE A 140 -40.08 -16.54 16.56
C ILE A 140 -41.00 -16.95 17.73
N ALA A 141 -40.51 -17.77 18.66
CA ALA A 141 -41.29 -18.24 19.81
C ALA A 141 -41.71 -17.09 20.74
N PHE A 142 -40.87 -16.06 20.91
CA PHE A 142 -41.21 -14.85 21.65
C PHE A 142 -42.09 -13.84 20.87
N ASN A 143 -42.63 -14.24 19.71
CA ASN A 143 -43.40 -13.39 18.81
C ASN A 143 -42.63 -12.13 18.38
N LYS A 144 -41.31 -12.24 18.29
CA LYS A 144 -40.38 -11.21 17.85
C LYS A 144 -39.53 -11.73 16.69
N PRO A 145 -40.12 -12.16 15.56
CA PRO A 145 -39.35 -12.67 14.44
C PRO A 145 -38.34 -11.61 13.98
N ILE A 146 -37.09 -12.01 13.76
CA ILE A 146 -36.01 -11.14 13.25
C ILE A 146 -35.64 -10.04 14.28
N SER A 147 -35.72 -10.32 15.59
CA SER A 147 -35.51 -9.32 16.65
C SER A 147 -34.07 -9.08 17.10
N VAL A 148 -33.08 -9.48 16.28
CA VAL A 148 -31.67 -9.12 16.51
C VAL A 148 -31.53 -7.63 16.85
N TYR A 149 -32.39 -6.79 16.24
CA TYR A 149 -32.41 -5.33 16.33
C TYR A 149 -32.93 -4.72 17.65
N GLN A 150 -33.42 -5.54 18.60
CA GLN A 150 -33.99 -5.05 19.88
C GLN A 150 -33.11 -5.34 21.10
N THR A 151 -31.93 -5.94 20.90
CA THR A 151 -31.08 -6.46 21.99
C THR A 151 -30.08 -5.43 22.54
N GLN A 152 -29.83 -4.34 21.79
CA GLN A 152 -28.88 -3.29 22.14
C GLN A 152 -29.50 -1.89 21.99
N ASP A 153 -28.86 -0.90 22.62
CA ASP A 153 -29.14 0.52 22.40
C ASP A 153 -29.00 0.91 20.93
N GLU A 154 -29.89 1.76 20.41
CA GLU A 154 -29.96 2.07 18.97
C GLU A 154 -28.68 2.72 18.45
N THR A 155 -28.04 3.57 19.24
CA THR A 155 -26.84 4.29 18.80
C THR A 155 -25.63 3.37 18.72
N THR A 156 -25.49 2.47 19.70
CA THR A 156 -24.41 1.48 19.72
C THR A 156 -24.58 0.48 18.57
N MET A 157 -25.81 0.02 18.36
CA MET A 157 -26.16 -0.86 17.24
C MET A 157 -25.89 -0.17 15.89
N PHE A 158 -26.30 1.09 15.71
CA PHE A 158 -26.03 1.86 14.49
C PHE A 158 -24.55 1.87 14.12
N PHE A 159 -23.66 2.26 15.05
CA PHE A 159 -22.23 2.29 14.76
C PHE A 159 -21.67 0.90 14.48
N SER A 160 -22.10 -0.11 15.23
CA SER A 160 -21.65 -1.50 15.06
C SER A 160 -22.02 -2.04 13.68
N LEU A 161 -23.26 -1.81 13.24
CA LEU A 161 -23.76 -2.24 11.92
C LEU A 161 -23.07 -1.50 10.78
N VAL A 162 -22.88 -0.18 10.90
CA VAL A 162 -22.17 0.60 9.87
C VAL A 162 -20.72 0.13 9.72
N ILE A 163 -20.02 -0.12 10.84
CA ILE A 163 -18.65 -0.65 10.81
C ILE A 163 -18.61 -2.05 10.20
N ASN A 164 -19.54 -2.93 10.58
CA ASN A 164 -19.65 -4.27 10.04
C ASN A 164 -19.86 -4.26 8.52
N ASN A 165 -20.82 -3.47 8.05
CA ASN A 165 -21.16 -3.38 6.63
C ASN A 165 -20.01 -2.78 5.82
N LEU A 166 -19.33 -1.75 6.35
CA LEU A 166 -18.12 -1.21 5.73
C LEU A 166 -16.99 -2.24 5.67
N ARG A 167 -16.79 -3.04 6.73
CA ARG A 167 -15.80 -4.12 6.78
C ARG A 167 -16.10 -5.18 5.72
N VAL A 168 -17.33 -5.71 5.67
CA VAL A 168 -17.76 -6.72 4.69
C VAL A 168 -17.59 -6.20 3.25
N SER A 169 -18.00 -4.96 2.97
CA SER A 169 -17.84 -4.38 1.63
C SER A 169 -16.38 -4.12 1.27
N PHE A 170 -15.58 -3.63 2.22
CA PHE A 170 -14.15 -3.43 1.99
C PHE A 170 -13.44 -4.76 1.74
N LEU A 171 -13.84 -5.83 2.44
CA LEU A 171 -13.33 -7.16 2.20
C LEU A 171 -13.69 -7.66 0.79
N ALA A 172 -14.95 -7.51 0.36
CA ALA A 172 -15.36 -7.84 -1.00
C ALA A 172 -14.47 -7.15 -2.06
N PHE A 173 -14.10 -5.90 -1.81
CA PHE A 173 -13.16 -5.14 -2.65
C PHE A 173 -11.72 -5.66 -2.59
N VAL A 174 -11.16 -5.83 -1.38
CA VAL A 174 -9.76 -6.23 -1.14
C VAL A 174 -9.49 -7.66 -1.63
N MET A 175 -10.47 -8.56 -1.52
CA MET A 175 -10.41 -9.92 -2.06
C MET A 175 -10.18 -9.94 -3.57
N GLY A 176 -10.38 -8.82 -4.25
CA GLY A 176 -10.03 -8.63 -5.66
C GLY A 176 -8.54 -8.82 -5.92
N MET A 177 -7.66 -8.56 -4.94
CA MET A 177 -6.22 -8.81 -5.05
C MET A 177 -5.90 -10.28 -5.34
N LEU A 178 -6.78 -11.20 -4.96
CA LEU A 178 -6.72 -12.61 -5.34
C LEU A 178 -7.30 -12.84 -6.75
N ILE A 179 -6.88 -12.00 -7.70
CA ILE A 179 -7.11 -12.19 -9.14
C ILE A 179 -8.62 -12.26 -9.48
N SER A 180 -9.45 -11.45 -8.82
CA SER A 180 -10.93 -11.43 -8.89
C SER A 180 -11.64 -12.69 -8.37
N ILE A 181 -10.96 -13.84 -8.29
CA ILE A 181 -11.51 -15.10 -7.78
C ILE A 181 -11.88 -14.96 -6.30
N GLY A 182 -11.03 -14.30 -5.51
CA GLY A 182 -11.33 -14.04 -4.09
C GLY A 182 -12.64 -13.28 -3.90
N THR A 183 -12.85 -12.20 -4.66
CA THR A 183 -14.12 -11.46 -4.62
C THR A 183 -15.27 -12.35 -5.06
N GLY A 184 -15.12 -13.14 -6.14
CA GLY A 184 -16.15 -14.06 -6.59
C GLY A 184 -16.59 -15.04 -5.51
N PHE A 185 -15.64 -15.70 -4.85
CA PHE A 185 -15.91 -16.60 -3.73
C PHE A 185 -16.66 -15.91 -2.59
N PHE A 186 -16.21 -14.71 -2.20
CA PHE A 186 -16.86 -13.92 -1.16
C PHE A 186 -18.31 -13.55 -1.51
N MET A 187 -18.57 -13.18 -2.78
CA MET A 187 -19.93 -12.89 -3.25
C MET A 187 -20.83 -14.14 -3.28
N VAL A 188 -20.29 -15.33 -3.63
CA VAL A 188 -21.05 -16.59 -3.57
C VAL A 188 -21.51 -16.85 -2.14
N TYR A 189 -20.60 -16.78 -1.17
CA TYR A 189 -20.96 -17.06 0.22
C TYR A 189 -21.99 -16.07 0.78
N ASN A 190 -21.81 -14.76 0.54
CA ASN A 190 -22.80 -13.77 0.97
C ASN A 190 -24.16 -14.03 0.29
N GLY A 191 -24.14 -14.49 -0.96
CA GLY A 191 -25.32 -15.00 -1.64
C GLY A 191 -25.95 -16.19 -0.91
N ILE A 192 -25.18 -17.24 -0.61
CA ILE A 192 -25.64 -18.44 0.10
C ILE A 192 -26.26 -18.04 1.44
N LEU A 193 -25.57 -17.22 2.25
CA LEU A 193 -26.06 -16.76 3.54
C LEU A 193 -27.42 -16.07 3.43
N LEU A 194 -27.56 -15.12 2.50
CA LEU A 194 -28.83 -14.43 2.25
C LEU A 194 -29.94 -15.40 1.79
N GLY A 195 -29.61 -16.31 0.87
CA GLY A 195 -30.54 -17.32 0.36
C GLY A 195 -31.03 -18.26 1.45
N SER A 196 -30.11 -18.79 2.26
CA SER A 196 -30.40 -19.66 3.39
C SER A 196 -31.28 -18.95 4.43
N PHE A 197 -30.96 -17.69 4.75
CA PHE A 197 -31.74 -16.92 5.72
C PHE A 197 -33.18 -16.69 5.28
N LEU A 198 -33.40 -16.25 4.03
CA LEU A 198 -34.76 -16.03 3.51
C LEU A 198 -35.55 -17.35 3.36
N ALA A 199 -34.88 -18.44 2.96
CA ALA A 199 -35.49 -19.77 2.85
C ALA A 199 -35.91 -20.33 4.21
N PHE A 200 -35.10 -20.14 5.24
CA PHE A 200 -35.43 -20.54 6.61
C PHE A 200 -36.73 -19.88 7.10
N TYR A 201 -36.84 -18.56 6.91
CA TYR A 201 -38.04 -17.81 7.27
C TYR A 201 -39.27 -18.20 6.44
N LYS A 202 -39.06 -18.64 5.19
CA LYS A 202 -40.13 -19.25 4.39
C LYS A 202 -40.58 -20.59 4.96
N PHE A 203 -39.64 -21.46 5.33
CA PHE A 203 -39.94 -22.75 5.94
C PHE A 203 -40.74 -22.59 7.26
N LYS A 204 -40.41 -21.56 8.05
CA LYS A 204 -41.12 -21.24 9.31
C LYS A 204 -42.44 -20.48 9.14
N GLY A 205 -42.83 -20.10 7.92
CA GLY A 205 -44.09 -19.39 7.65
C GLY A 205 -44.06 -17.86 7.83
N TYR A 206 -42.88 -17.26 8.01
CA TYR A 206 -42.68 -15.83 8.27
C TYR A 206 -42.07 -15.07 7.08
N PHE A 207 -42.12 -15.63 5.86
CA PHE A 207 -41.47 -15.06 4.68
C PHE A 207 -41.87 -13.61 4.39
N ALA A 208 -43.16 -13.30 4.47
CA ALA A 208 -43.67 -11.96 4.14
C ALA A 208 -43.14 -10.90 5.13
N VAL A 209 -43.17 -11.20 6.43
CA VAL A 209 -42.61 -10.34 7.47
C VAL A 209 -41.11 -10.16 7.27
N CYS A 210 -40.39 -11.24 6.98
CA CYS A 210 -38.97 -11.22 6.67
C CYS A 210 -38.63 -10.32 5.48
N MET A 211 -39.36 -10.44 4.38
CA MET A 211 -39.16 -9.59 3.21
C MET A 211 -39.45 -8.12 3.50
N LEU A 212 -40.51 -7.81 4.25
CA LEU A 212 -40.86 -6.42 4.56
C LEU A 212 -39.91 -5.77 5.56
N THR A 213 -39.32 -6.54 6.47
CA THR A 213 -38.41 -6.01 7.50
C THR A 213 -36.97 -5.91 7.00
N ILE A 214 -36.43 -6.95 6.36
CA ILE A 214 -35.03 -6.97 5.92
C ILE A 214 -34.79 -5.98 4.81
N TRP A 215 -35.68 -5.91 3.81
CA TRP A 215 -35.43 -5.06 2.65
C TRP A 215 -35.53 -3.56 2.97
N LEU A 216 -35.98 -3.15 4.15
CA LEU A 216 -35.92 -1.75 4.60
C LEU A 216 -34.49 -1.21 4.51
N HIS A 217 -33.54 -1.89 5.14
CA HIS A 217 -32.11 -1.56 5.09
C HIS A 217 -31.37 -2.38 4.03
N GLY A 218 -31.77 -3.64 3.84
CA GLY A 218 -31.17 -4.60 2.92
C GLY A 218 -31.14 -4.14 1.46
N THR A 219 -32.07 -3.26 1.06
CA THR A 219 -32.03 -2.65 -0.28
C THR A 219 -30.74 -1.88 -0.53
N PHE A 220 -30.24 -1.13 0.47
CA PHE A 220 -28.97 -0.44 0.36
C PHE A 220 -27.78 -1.35 0.66
N GLU A 221 -27.88 -2.19 1.69
CA GLU A 221 -26.77 -3.03 2.12
C GLU A 221 -26.37 -4.08 1.07
N ILE A 222 -27.35 -4.88 0.61
CA ILE A 222 -27.10 -5.94 -0.38
C ILE A 222 -26.60 -5.33 -1.69
N SER A 223 -27.21 -4.20 -2.11
CA SER A 223 -26.75 -3.48 -3.30
C SER A 223 -25.31 -2.96 -3.12
N ALA A 224 -24.98 -2.42 -1.95
CA ALA A 224 -23.64 -1.92 -1.67
C ALA A 224 -22.59 -3.03 -1.68
N ILE A 225 -22.88 -4.21 -1.10
CA ILE A 225 -21.99 -5.37 -1.15
C ILE A 225 -21.78 -5.83 -2.60
N ILE A 226 -22.83 -5.88 -3.42
CA ILE A 226 -22.73 -6.24 -4.84
C ILE A 226 -21.87 -5.23 -5.63
N ILE A 227 -22.03 -3.93 -5.38
CA ILE A 227 -21.23 -2.87 -6.00
C ILE A 227 -19.77 -2.92 -5.49
N ALA A 228 -19.55 -3.25 -4.21
CA ALA A 228 -18.23 -3.47 -3.65
C ALA A 228 -17.54 -4.68 -4.28
N GLY A 229 -18.29 -5.76 -4.55
CA GLY A 229 -17.82 -6.89 -5.34
C GLY A 229 -17.43 -6.49 -6.77
N ALA A 230 -18.18 -5.57 -7.40
CA ALA A 230 -17.80 -4.99 -8.69
C ALA A 230 -16.46 -4.23 -8.61
N ALA A 231 -16.24 -3.48 -7.53
CA ALA A 231 -14.98 -2.80 -7.27
C ALA A 231 -13.82 -3.79 -7.07
N GLY A 232 -14.06 -4.91 -6.36
CA GLY A 232 -13.08 -5.97 -6.17
C GLY A 232 -12.71 -6.70 -7.45
N ILE A 233 -13.69 -7.06 -8.28
CA ILE A 233 -13.44 -7.61 -9.62
C ILE A 233 -12.68 -6.60 -10.50
N THR A 234 -12.97 -5.30 -10.37
CA THR A 234 -12.23 -4.24 -11.09
C THR A 234 -10.75 -4.19 -10.65
N LEU A 235 -10.47 -4.35 -9.35
CA LEU A 235 -9.13 -4.45 -8.80
C LEU A 235 -8.42 -5.71 -9.34
N GLY A 236 -9.03 -6.88 -9.24
CA GLY A 236 -8.41 -8.14 -9.69
C GLY A 236 -8.15 -8.19 -11.19
N ASN A 237 -9.09 -7.68 -12.00
CA ASN A 237 -8.93 -7.61 -13.44
C ASN A 237 -7.76 -6.70 -13.84
N SER A 238 -7.44 -5.67 -13.06
CA SER A 238 -6.29 -4.82 -13.34
C SER A 238 -4.95 -5.56 -13.17
N MET A 239 -4.90 -6.60 -12.33
CA MET A 239 -3.72 -7.48 -12.20
C MET A 239 -3.63 -8.50 -13.33
N LEU A 240 -4.77 -9.08 -13.73
CA LEU A 240 -4.88 -10.07 -14.80
C LEU A 240 -4.61 -9.49 -16.19
N PHE A 241 -5.20 -8.33 -16.47
CA PHE A 241 -5.27 -7.75 -17.80
C PHE A 241 -4.68 -6.34 -17.81
N PRO A 242 -3.35 -6.19 -17.66
CA PRO A 242 -2.69 -4.89 -17.52
C PRO A 242 -2.61 -4.06 -18.82
N GLY A 243 -3.02 -4.63 -19.96
CA GLY A 243 -2.94 -3.96 -21.26
C GLY A 243 -1.51 -3.55 -21.60
N SER A 244 -1.30 -2.27 -21.94
CA SER A 244 0.02 -1.70 -22.24
C SER A 244 0.77 -1.19 -20.99
N MET A 245 0.16 -1.28 -19.80
CA MET A 245 0.78 -0.84 -18.55
C MET A 245 1.56 -1.99 -17.90
N THR A 246 2.51 -1.67 -17.02
CA THR A 246 3.07 -2.70 -16.12
C THR A 246 1.99 -3.16 -15.13
N ARG A 247 2.07 -4.41 -14.66
CA ARG A 247 1.11 -4.96 -13.67
C ARG A 247 0.96 -4.07 -12.43
N ALA A 248 2.06 -3.50 -11.93
CA ALA A 248 2.03 -2.60 -10.78
C ALA A 248 1.30 -1.28 -11.08
N GLN A 249 1.52 -0.69 -12.26
CA GLN A 249 0.81 0.52 -12.66
C GLN A 249 -0.68 0.25 -12.88
N SER A 250 -1.01 -0.85 -13.54
CA SER A 250 -2.40 -1.28 -13.75
C SER A 250 -3.11 -1.54 -12.42
N LEU A 251 -2.45 -2.25 -11.49
CA LEU A 251 -2.97 -2.51 -10.15
C LEU A 251 -3.24 -1.22 -9.37
N LEU A 252 -2.31 -0.25 -9.39
CA LEU A 252 -2.49 1.04 -8.74
C LEU A 252 -3.71 1.80 -9.32
N LEU A 253 -3.88 1.74 -10.63
CA LEU A 253 -5.02 2.37 -11.30
C LEU A 253 -6.33 1.66 -10.96
N GLY A 254 -6.34 0.32 -10.96
CA GLY A 254 -7.47 -0.51 -10.53
C GLY A 254 -7.87 -0.24 -9.08
N ALA A 255 -6.90 -0.17 -8.17
CA ALA A 255 -7.12 0.17 -6.76
C ALA A 255 -7.70 1.58 -6.61
N LYS A 256 -7.16 2.57 -7.33
CA LYS A 256 -7.71 3.93 -7.31
C LYS A 256 -9.15 3.99 -7.83
N ARG A 257 -9.47 3.25 -8.90
CA ARG A 257 -10.82 3.19 -9.48
C ARG A 257 -11.80 2.50 -8.50
N GLY A 258 -11.44 1.33 -7.97
CA GLY A 258 -12.25 0.61 -7.00
C GLY A 258 -12.46 1.42 -5.70
N MET A 259 -11.44 2.12 -5.23
CA MET A 259 -11.57 2.95 -4.03
C MET A 259 -12.51 4.14 -4.22
N LYS A 260 -12.59 4.74 -5.42
CA LYS A 260 -13.62 5.74 -5.72
C LYS A 260 -15.03 5.16 -5.59
N ILE A 261 -15.24 3.92 -6.05
CA ILE A 261 -16.52 3.22 -5.93
C ILE A 261 -16.85 3.01 -4.44
N MET A 262 -15.88 2.52 -3.66
CA MET A 262 -16.03 2.29 -2.22
C MET A 262 -16.37 3.58 -1.44
N ILE A 263 -15.69 4.70 -1.72
CA ILE A 263 -16.04 6.02 -1.14
C ILE A 263 -17.48 6.41 -1.53
N GLY A 264 -17.87 6.08 -2.76
CA GLY A 264 -19.24 6.30 -3.26
C GLY A 264 -20.32 5.54 -2.50
N LEU A 265 -19.99 4.38 -1.92
CA LEU A 265 -20.93 3.54 -1.18
C LEU A 265 -21.13 4.00 0.26
N SER A 266 -20.14 4.65 0.88
CA SER A 266 -20.17 4.96 2.31
C SER A 266 -21.47 5.66 2.78
N PRO A 267 -22.02 6.69 2.09
CA PRO A 267 -23.27 7.32 2.53
C PRO A 267 -24.47 6.39 2.50
N PHE A 268 -24.52 5.45 1.53
CA PHE A 268 -25.60 4.47 1.44
C PHE A 268 -25.52 3.42 2.54
N MET A 269 -24.30 3.01 2.93
CA MET A 269 -24.11 2.08 4.05
C MET A 269 -24.45 2.73 5.40
N ILE A 270 -24.09 4.01 5.57
CA ILE A 270 -24.49 4.80 6.74
C ILE A 270 -26.02 4.90 6.80
N MET A 271 -26.67 5.17 5.67
CA MET A 271 -28.13 5.20 5.58
C MET A 271 -28.75 3.83 5.88
N ALA A 272 -28.16 2.74 5.37
CA ALA A 272 -28.60 1.38 5.65
C ALA A 272 -28.56 1.08 7.15
N GLY A 273 -27.43 1.32 7.81
CA GLY A 273 -27.29 1.12 9.26
C GLY A 273 -28.24 2.02 10.07
N PHE A 274 -28.53 3.23 9.59
CA PHE A 274 -29.54 4.10 10.21
C PHE A 274 -30.95 3.49 10.10
N ILE A 275 -31.34 3.05 8.89
CA ILE A 275 -32.63 2.40 8.67
C ILE A 275 -32.72 1.11 9.49
N GLU A 276 -31.64 0.35 9.61
CA GLU A 276 -31.59 -0.88 10.38
C GLU A 276 -31.77 -0.60 11.88
N ALA A 277 -30.96 0.30 12.43
CA ALA A 277 -30.94 0.56 13.86
C ALA A 277 -32.19 1.28 14.38
N PHE A 278 -32.74 2.22 13.60
CA PHE A 278 -33.83 3.09 14.05
C PHE A 278 -35.20 2.73 13.46
N ILE A 279 -35.27 2.14 12.27
CA ILE A 279 -36.54 1.91 11.56
C ILE A 279 -36.89 0.42 11.53
N SER A 280 -35.93 -0.45 11.16
CA SER A 280 -36.20 -1.87 10.88
C SER A 280 -36.62 -2.65 12.10
N ARG A 281 -36.24 -2.20 13.30
CA ARG A 281 -36.74 -2.75 14.58
C ARG A 281 -38.25 -2.67 14.77
N TYR A 282 -38.91 -1.74 14.08
CA TYR A 282 -40.37 -1.59 14.04
C TYR A 282 -40.98 -2.21 12.77
N GLY A 283 -40.16 -2.80 11.89
CA GLY A 283 -40.59 -3.37 10.61
C GLY A 283 -41.73 -4.41 10.72
N PRO A 284 -41.68 -5.36 11.67
CA PRO A 284 -42.75 -6.34 11.86
C PRO A 284 -44.10 -5.73 12.27
N ASP A 285 -44.07 -4.63 13.03
CA ASP A 285 -45.26 -3.96 13.57
C ASP A 285 -45.77 -2.83 12.66
N MET A 286 -44.92 -2.37 11.72
CA MET A 286 -45.26 -1.28 10.79
C MET A 286 -46.25 -1.75 9.72
N HIS A 287 -47.20 -0.88 9.38
CA HIS A 287 -48.16 -1.16 8.32
C HIS A 287 -47.43 -1.47 7.00
N TRP A 288 -47.81 -2.57 6.33
CA TRP A 288 -47.10 -3.10 5.15
C TRP A 288 -46.89 -2.08 4.02
N MET A 289 -47.83 -1.13 3.84
CA MET A 289 -47.70 -0.04 2.86
C MET A 289 -46.53 0.90 3.18
N ALA A 290 -46.30 1.20 4.46
CA ALA A 290 -45.17 2.04 4.87
C ALA A 290 -43.84 1.31 4.64
N ASN A 291 -43.78 0.01 4.97
CA ASN A 291 -42.62 -0.85 4.64
C ASN A 291 -42.31 -0.79 3.13
N LEU A 292 -43.31 -1.08 2.28
CA LEU A 292 -43.13 -1.07 0.82
C LEU A 292 -42.75 0.31 0.27
N THR A 293 -43.25 1.40 0.85
CA THR A 293 -42.90 2.75 0.41
C THR A 293 -41.43 3.05 0.67
N ILE A 294 -40.92 2.73 1.86
CA ILE A 294 -39.51 2.92 2.22
C ILE A 294 -38.61 2.06 1.33
N ILE A 295 -38.96 0.77 1.18
CA ILE A 295 -38.23 -0.17 0.31
C ILE A 295 -38.20 0.36 -1.14
N GLY A 296 -39.35 0.79 -1.67
CA GLY A 296 -39.48 1.32 -3.02
C GLY A 296 -38.65 2.57 -3.25
N LEU A 297 -38.64 3.52 -2.30
CA LEU A 297 -37.81 4.73 -2.37
C LEU A 297 -36.31 4.40 -2.37
N CYS A 298 -35.89 3.49 -1.49
CA CYS A 298 -34.49 3.04 -1.44
C CYS A 298 -34.09 2.34 -2.76
N ALA A 299 -34.97 1.49 -3.30
CA ALA A 299 -34.73 0.76 -4.54
C ALA A 299 -34.64 1.70 -5.75
N VAL A 300 -35.54 2.68 -5.84
CA VAL A 300 -35.48 3.71 -6.89
C VAL A 300 -34.18 4.50 -6.80
N LEU A 301 -33.77 4.91 -5.59
CA LEU A 301 -32.55 5.69 -5.41
C LEU A 301 -31.31 4.91 -5.84
N ILE A 302 -31.17 3.64 -5.41
CA ILE A 302 -29.99 2.84 -5.70
C ILE A 302 -29.91 2.45 -7.19
N LEU A 303 -31.04 2.02 -7.78
CA LEU A 303 -31.11 1.67 -9.20
C LEU A 303 -30.88 2.89 -10.08
N TYR A 304 -31.48 4.04 -9.74
CA TYR A 304 -31.26 5.26 -10.46
C TYR A 304 -29.78 5.67 -10.38
N TYR A 305 -29.20 5.74 -9.19
CA TYR A 305 -27.85 6.30 -9.02
C TYR A 305 -26.71 5.39 -9.49
N PHE A 306 -26.81 4.07 -9.34
CA PHE A 306 -25.74 3.13 -9.69
C PHE A 306 -25.96 2.38 -11.01
N VAL A 307 -27.16 2.39 -11.58
CA VAL A 307 -27.44 1.71 -12.86
C VAL A 307 -27.78 2.72 -13.96
N ILE A 308 -28.80 3.56 -13.75
CA ILE A 308 -29.33 4.44 -14.81
C ILE A 308 -28.47 5.69 -15.00
N TYR A 309 -28.18 6.42 -13.94
CA TYR A 309 -27.44 7.69 -13.95
C TYR A 309 -26.03 7.55 -14.55
N PRO A 310 -25.24 6.49 -14.26
CA PRO A 310 -23.96 6.22 -14.92
C PRO A 310 -24.06 6.14 -16.44
N ILE A 311 -25.13 5.53 -16.97
CA ILE A 311 -25.38 5.42 -18.41
C ILE A 311 -25.69 6.80 -19.00
N ILE A 312 -26.52 7.60 -18.32
CA ILE A 312 -26.85 8.96 -18.74
C ILE A 312 -25.59 9.83 -18.81
N VAL A 313 -24.78 9.83 -17.74
CA VAL A 313 -23.55 10.63 -17.65
C VAL A 313 -22.54 10.18 -18.69
N ALA A 314 -22.34 8.87 -18.87
CA ALA A 314 -21.39 8.37 -19.87
C ALA A 314 -21.77 8.76 -21.30
N ARG A 315 -23.06 8.76 -21.65
CA ARG A 315 -23.55 9.25 -22.94
C ARG A 315 -23.35 10.76 -23.08
N ARG A 316 -23.66 11.54 -22.04
CA ARG A 316 -23.50 13.00 -22.03
C ARG A 316 -22.04 13.42 -22.23
N GLU A 317 -21.12 12.72 -21.58
CA GLU A 317 -19.68 13.03 -21.61
C GLU A 317 -18.94 12.34 -22.78
N ASN A 318 -19.65 11.65 -23.69
CA ASN A 318 -19.05 10.84 -24.78
C ASN A 318 -17.92 9.92 -24.28
N PHE A 319 -18.13 9.32 -23.11
CA PHE A 319 -17.08 8.64 -22.37
C PHE A 319 -16.65 7.33 -23.04
N ASN A 320 -15.39 7.26 -23.46
CA ASN A 320 -14.79 6.03 -23.98
C ASN A 320 -13.93 5.36 -22.91
N SER A 321 -14.37 4.19 -22.44
CA SER A 321 -13.66 3.44 -21.39
C SER A 321 -12.25 2.97 -21.78
N ARG A 322 -11.90 2.94 -23.08
CA ARG A 322 -10.60 2.44 -23.57
C ARG A 322 -9.52 3.52 -23.77
N LEU A 323 -9.87 4.82 -23.86
CA LEU A 323 -8.96 5.86 -24.36
C LEU A 323 -8.17 6.64 -23.28
N GLU A 324 -8.44 6.45 -21.99
CA GLU A 324 -7.92 7.34 -20.94
C GLU A 324 -6.59 6.93 -20.28
N GLU A 325 -5.99 5.80 -20.64
CA GLU A 325 -4.76 5.35 -19.97
C GLU A 325 -3.54 5.99 -20.61
N LYS A 326 -3.28 7.26 -20.30
CA LYS A 326 -1.96 7.85 -20.50
C LYS A 326 -1.01 7.19 -19.49
N PRO A 327 -0.08 6.31 -19.90
CA PRO A 327 0.91 5.79 -18.98
C PRO A 327 1.69 6.98 -18.43
N ILE A 328 1.72 7.14 -17.10
CA ILE A 328 2.59 8.13 -16.48
C ILE A 328 4.01 7.67 -16.82
N PHE A 329 4.69 8.38 -17.71
CA PHE A 329 6.09 8.14 -17.97
C PHE A 329 6.85 8.48 -16.70
N ILE A 330 7.25 7.46 -15.94
CA ILE A 330 8.11 7.61 -14.78
C ILE A 330 9.53 7.57 -15.33
N GLN A 331 10.18 8.72 -15.42
CA GLN A 331 11.58 8.80 -15.82
C GLN A 331 12.42 7.83 -14.98
N GLU A 332 13.19 6.97 -15.64
CA GLU A 332 14.05 6.03 -14.93
C GLU A 332 15.16 6.78 -14.21
N LYS A 333 15.05 6.93 -12.89
CA LYS A 333 16.16 7.42 -12.07
C LYS A 333 17.32 6.43 -12.16
N THR A 334 18.44 6.86 -12.73
CA THR A 334 19.71 6.13 -12.73
C THR A 334 20.43 6.36 -11.40
N ILE A 335 21.05 5.31 -10.87
CA ILE A 335 21.82 5.41 -9.62
C ILE A 335 23.22 5.87 -9.99
N GLN A 336 23.58 7.07 -9.54
CA GLN A 336 24.94 7.59 -9.65
C GLN A 336 25.77 6.98 -8.51
N TRP A 337 26.75 6.13 -8.82
CA TRP A 337 27.54 5.44 -7.79
C TRP A 337 28.51 6.37 -7.06
N HIS A 338 29.19 7.23 -7.81
CA HIS A 338 30.23 8.16 -7.35
C HIS A 338 29.67 9.56 -7.10
N ARG A 339 29.02 9.73 -5.94
CA ARG A 339 28.56 11.04 -5.46
C ARG A 339 28.47 11.10 -3.94
N LEU A 340 28.67 12.30 -3.40
CA LEU A 340 28.30 12.61 -2.03
C LEU A 340 26.77 12.62 -1.93
N ARG A 341 26.23 11.96 -0.90
CA ARG A 341 24.78 11.83 -0.69
C ARG A 341 24.34 12.52 0.59
N SER A 342 23.22 13.23 0.53
CA SER A 342 22.47 13.66 1.71
C SER A 342 21.65 12.49 2.29
N PHE A 343 21.03 12.69 3.46
CA PHE A 343 20.10 11.72 4.03
C PHE A 343 18.93 11.41 3.07
N GLN A 344 18.39 12.45 2.43
CA GLN A 344 17.30 12.31 1.47
C GLN A 344 17.73 11.53 0.22
N ASP A 345 18.97 11.73 -0.25
CA ASP A 345 19.51 10.98 -1.38
C ASP A 345 19.67 9.50 -1.05
N ILE A 346 20.20 9.17 0.14
CA ILE A 346 20.35 7.78 0.59
C ILE A 346 18.98 7.12 0.72
N PHE A 347 18.01 7.82 1.31
CA PHE A 347 16.63 7.32 1.42
C PHE A 347 16.05 7.02 0.03
N ASN A 348 16.11 7.98 -0.89
CA ASN A 348 15.60 7.83 -2.25
C ASN A 348 16.32 6.71 -3.03
N ASP A 349 17.65 6.67 -3.00
CA ASP A 349 18.45 5.66 -3.70
C ASP A 349 18.17 4.26 -3.16
N ALA A 350 17.98 4.10 -1.85
CA ALA A 350 17.59 2.84 -1.24
C ALA A 350 16.24 2.33 -1.78
N PHE A 351 15.20 3.16 -1.82
CA PHE A 351 13.90 2.76 -2.38
C PHE A 351 13.94 2.54 -3.90
N VAL A 352 14.66 3.38 -4.63
CA VAL A 352 14.84 3.21 -6.09
C VAL A 352 15.53 1.89 -6.39
N PHE A 353 16.60 1.57 -5.66
CA PHE A 353 17.28 0.29 -5.81
C PHE A 353 16.42 -0.86 -5.32
N TYR A 354 15.74 -0.74 -4.18
CA TYR A 354 14.87 -1.79 -3.65
C TYR A 354 13.87 -2.25 -4.73
N ARG A 355 13.21 -1.30 -5.39
CA ARG A 355 12.28 -1.60 -6.49
C ARG A 355 12.95 -2.25 -7.70
N LYS A 356 14.12 -1.75 -8.11
CA LYS A 356 14.87 -2.28 -9.28
C LYS A 356 15.46 -3.67 -9.00
N GLY A 357 16.03 -3.85 -7.82
CA GLY A 357 16.69 -5.07 -7.35
C GLY A 357 15.74 -6.16 -6.91
N LEU A 358 14.46 -5.85 -6.60
CA LEU A 358 13.47 -6.83 -6.15
C LEU A 358 13.30 -7.98 -7.14
N ALA A 359 13.40 -7.72 -8.45
CA ALA A 359 13.34 -8.76 -9.48
C ALA A 359 14.54 -9.74 -9.43
N LEU A 360 15.66 -9.33 -8.83
CA LEU A 360 16.86 -10.14 -8.63
C LEU A 360 16.80 -10.83 -7.26
N PHE A 361 16.93 -10.07 -6.16
CA PHE A 361 16.99 -10.65 -4.82
C PHE A 361 15.68 -11.31 -4.38
N GLY A 362 14.54 -10.91 -4.96
CA GLY A 362 13.24 -11.55 -4.72
C GLY A 362 13.21 -13.03 -5.07
N LYS A 363 14.05 -13.48 -6.04
CA LYS A 363 14.21 -14.91 -6.35
C LYS A 363 14.81 -15.70 -5.20
N ALA A 364 15.75 -15.11 -4.46
CA ALA A 364 16.30 -15.72 -3.25
C ALA A 364 15.29 -15.65 -2.09
N PHE A 365 14.46 -14.60 -2.03
CA PHE A 365 13.49 -14.41 -0.96
C PHE A 365 12.39 -15.46 -0.94
N ILE A 366 12.01 -16.03 -2.09
CA ILE A 366 11.07 -17.16 -2.13
C ILE A 366 11.57 -18.30 -1.23
N PHE A 367 12.85 -18.68 -1.35
CA PHE A 367 13.43 -19.74 -0.53
C PHE A 367 13.58 -19.32 0.94
N ILE A 368 13.99 -18.06 1.18
CA ILE A 368 14.07 -17.52 2.54
C ILE A 368 12.70 -17.60 3.22
N PHE A 369 11.63 -17.14 2.56
CA PHE A 369 10.28 -17.19 3.11
C PHE A 369 9.78 -18.62 3.35
N LEU A 370 10.04 -19.56 2.43
CA LEU A 370 9.67 -20.96 2.63
C LEU A 370 10.34 -21.55 3.86
N ILE A 371 11.65 -21.31 4.03
CA ILE A 371 12.39 -21.78 5.21
C ILE A 371 11.95 -21.03 6.48
N SER A 372 11.64 -19.73 6.40
CA SER A 372 11.06 -18.97 7.52
C SER A 372 9.72 -19.56 7.97
N ILE A 373 8.84 -19.95 7.04
CA ILE A 373 7.55 -20.58 7.38
C ILE A 373 7.79 -21.89 8.14
N VAL A 374 8.69 -22.75 7.64
CA VAL A 374 9.04 -24.01 8.32
C VAL A 374 9.65 -23.76 9.70
N THR A 375 10.51 -22.74 9.81
CA THR A 375 11.17 -22.35 11.07
C THR A 375 10.16 -21.87 12.10
N VAL A 376 9.20 -21.02 11.68
CA VAL A 376 8.14 -20.51 12.55
C VAL A 376 7.18 -21.62 12.95
N TYR A 377 6.77 -22.47 12.01
CA TYR A 377 5.95 -23.64 12.31
C TYR A 377 6.59 -24.50 13.39
N PHE A 378 7.87 -24.84 13.21
CA PHE A 378 8.63 -25.62 14.19
C PHE A 378 8.72 -24.92 15.55
N ALA A 379 8.91 -23.61 15.57
CA ALA A 379 8.95 -22.81 16.80
C ALA A 379 7.64 -22.90 17.61
N PHE A 380 6.48 -22.77 16.95
CA PHE A 380 5.18 -22.88 17.62
C PHE A 380 4.90 -24.30 18.10
N ILE A 381 5.18 -25.33 17.28
CA ILE A 381 4.96 -26.72 17.67
C ILE A 381 5.79 -27.08 18.92
N GLN A 382 7.02 -26.57 19.04
CA GLN A 382 7.88 -26.85 20.19
C GLN A 382 7.63 -25.96 21.41
N SER A 383 6.89 -24.86 21.26
CA SER A 383 6.65 -23.90 22.34
C SER A 383 5.73 -24.43 23.45
N GLY A 384 4.84 -25.38 23.14
CA GLY A 384 3.76 -25.80 24.04
C GLY A 384 2.62 -24.77 24.16
N PHE A 385 2.75 -23.58 23.55
CA PHE A 385 1.77 -22.49 23.63
C PHE A 385 0.96 -22.31 22.35
N LYS A 386 1.11 -23.19 21.37
CA LYS A 386 0.47 -23.05 20.05
C LYS A 386 -1.05 -22.94 20.13
N ASP A 387 -1.68 -23.64 21.07
CA ASP A 387 -3.14 -23.79 21.17
C ASP A 387 -3.81 -22.68 22.02
N PHE A 388 -3.04 -21.72 22.53
CA PHE A 388 -3.56 -20.61 23.33
C PHE A 388 -3.77 -19.37 22.47
N GLU A 389 -4.73 -18.53 22.87
CA GLU A 389 -4.84 -17.18 22.34
C GLU A 389 -3.66 -16.33 22.85
N LEU A 390 -2.77 -15.94 21.94
CA LEU A 390 -1.53 -15.24 22.28
C LEU A 390 -1.60 -13.75 21.90
N GLY A 391 -1.01 -12.90 22.75
CA GLY A 391 -0.73 -11.51 22.40
C GLY A 391 0.34 -11.41 21.30
N TRP A 392 0.35 -10.30 20.54
CA TRP A 392 1.30 -10.10 19.45
C TRP A 392 2.77 -10.22 19.89
N THR A 393 3.09 -9.79 21.11
CA THR A 393 4.44 -9.89 21.68
C THR A 393 4.88 -11.33 21.86
N ASP A 394 3.98 -12.20 22.32
CA ASP A 394 4.28 -13.60 22.60
C ASP A 394 4.42 -14.39 21.30
N LYS A 395 3.58 -14.09 20.30
CA LYS A 395 3.72 -14.64 18.95
C LYS A 395 5.10 -14.33 18.35
N VAL A 396 5.56 -13.08 18.46
CA VAL A 396 6.90 -12.69 17.98
C VAL A 396 8.00 -13.37 18.79
N ARG A 397 7.89 -13.42 20.12
CA ARG A 397 8.88 -14.09 20.98
C ARG A 397 9.03 -15.56 20.65
N ILE A 398 7.92 -16.27 20.44
CA ILE A 398 7.94 -17.69 20.04
C ILE A 398 8.50 -17.84 18.62
N ALA A 399 7.95 -17.11 17.64
CA ALA A 399 8.31 -17.24 16.23
C ALA A 399 9.81 -17.03 15.97
N PHE A 400 10.47 -16.15 16.75
CA PHE A 400 11.89 -15.86 16.64
C PHE A 400 12.76 -16.46 17.74
N SER A 401 12.16 -17.21 18.68
CA SER A 401 12.88 -17.81 19.80
C SER A 401 13.62 -16.75 20.66
N PHE A 402 12.88 -15.77 21.18
CA PHE A 402 13.39 -14.70 22.04
C PHE A 402 12.96 -14.88 23.50
N ASN A 403 13.79 -14.37 24.42
CA ASN A 403 13.54 -14.38 25.86
C ASN A 403 13.18 -15.78 26.40
N ASP A 404 12.09 -15.90 27.15
CA ASP A 404 11.70 -17.10 27.90
C ASP A 404 11.32 -18.32 27.01
N ASN A 405 11.15 -18.11 25.70
CA ASN A 405 10.81 -19.14 24.72
C ASN A 405 12.01 -19.52 23.83
N PHE A 406 13.22 -19.51 24.39
CA PHE A 406 14.44 -19.71 23.63
C PHE A 406 14.62 -21.17 23.16
N ASN A 407 14.73 -21.33 21.85
CA ASN A 407 15.08 -22.54 21.13
C ASN A 407 16.32 -22.30 20.26
N PRO A 408 17.48 -22.92 20.57
CA PRO A 408 18.72 -22.63 19.87
C PRO A 408 18.66 -22.97 18.36
N PHE A 409 17.89 -23.97 17.95
CA PHE A 409 17.76 -24.33 16.54
C PHE A 409 16.98 -23.28 15.74
N VAL A 410 15.86 -22.81 16.30
CA VAL A 410 15.05 -21.72 15.71
C VAL A 410 15.87 -20.43 15.64
N PHE A 411 16.57 -20.08 16.72
CA PHE A 411 17.43 -18.90 16.77
C PHE A 411 18.56 -18.97 15.73
N CYS A 412 19.23 -20.12 15.60
CA CYS A 412 20.26 -20.32 14.59
C CYS A 412 19.69 -20.24 13.17
N ALA A 413 18.53 -20.85 12.91
CA ALA A 413 17.88 -20.80 11.61
C ALA A 413 17.60 -19.35 11.19
N HIS A 414 17.03 -18.52 12.08
CA HIS A 414 16.86 -17.09 11.82
C HIS A 414 18.18 -16.37 11.57
N GLY A 415 19.25 -16.73 12.27
CA GLY A 415 20.59 -16.17 12.04
C GLY A 415 21.11 -16.42 10.62
N PHE A 416 20.91 -17.63 10.09
CA PHE A 416 21.23 -17.97 8.70
C PHE A 416 20.28 -17.29 7.70
N LEU A 417 18.98 -17.19 8.00
CA LEU A 417 18.00 -16.54 7.12
C LEU A 417 18.27 -15.05 6.97
N ILE A 418 18.59 -14.36 8.07
CA ILE A 418 18.98 -12.95 8.07
C ILE A 418 20.29 -12.73 7.30
N ALA A 419 21.30 -13.60 7.51
CA ALA A 419 22.54 -13.53 6.72
C ALA A 419 22.29 -13.74 5.22
N SER A 420 21.42 -14.68 4.88
CA SER A 420 21.00 -14.95 3.49
C SER A 420 20.30 -13.74 2.88
N ASN A 421 19.45 -13.05 3.65
CA ASN A 421 18.76 -11.84 3.22
C ASN A 421 19.77 -10.71 2.90
N PHE A 422 20.70 -10.44 3.82
CA PHE A 422 21.78 -9.47 3.59
C PHE A 422 22.58 -9.78 2.32
N LEU A 423 23.01 -11.03 2.15
CA LEU A 423 23.81 -11.44 1.00
C LEU A 423 23.04 -11.37 -0.31
N ALA A 424 21.75 -11.70 -0.32
CA ALA A 424 20.91 -11.58 -1.51
C ALA A 424 20.82 -10.12 -1.96
N VAL A 425 20.64 -9.18 -1.04
CA VAL A 425 20.58 -7.75 -1.36
C VAL A 425 21.93 -7.23 -1.85
N LEU A 426 23.03 -7.62 -1.19
CA LEU A 426 24.38 -7.23 -1.59
C LEU A 426 24.77 -7.79 -2.96
N HIS A 427 24.46 -9.05 -3.24
CA HIS A 427 24.73 -9.68 -4.53
C HIS A 427 23.95 -8.99 -5.66
N ALA A 428 22.65 -8.75 -5.46
CA ALA A 428 21.85 -7.98 -6.42
C ALA A 428 22.46 -6.61 -6.69
N LEU A 429 22.96 -5.91 -5.68
CA LEU A 429 23.61 -4.61 -5.84
C LEU A 429 24.92 -4.69 -6.63
N VAL A 430 25.77 -5.67 -6.35
CA VAL A 430 27.03 -5.89 -7.07
C VAL A 430 26.78 -6.23 -8.54
N THR A 431 25.87 -7.18 -8.81
CA THR A 431 25.47 -7.58 -10.17
C THR A 431 24.80 -6.42 -10.93
N PHE A 432 24.06 -5.55 -10.24
CA PHE A 432 23.47 -4.36 -10.85
C PHE A 432 24.55 -3.33 -11.23
N ARG A 433 25.48 -3.04 -10.31
CA ARG A 433 26.61 -2.13 -10.53
C ARG A 433 27.50 -2.59 -11.69
N GLN A 434 27.76 -3.88 -11.80
CA GLN A 434 28.59 -4.48 -12.85
C GLN A 434 27.85 -4.72 -14.17
N LYS A 435 26.54 -4.41 -14.23
CA LYS A 435 25.66 -4.69 -15.39
C LYS A 435 25.59 -6.17 -15.82
N GLU A 436 26.08 -7.10 -15.00
CA GLU A 436 26.02 -8.55 -15.26
C GLU A 436 24.59 -9.07 -15.44
N HIS A 437 23.62 -8.44 -14.77
CA HIS A 437 22.20 -8.79 -14.88
C HIS A 437 21.61 -8.57 -16.29
N SER A 438 22.27 -7.77 -17.12
CA SER A 438 21.85 -7.47 -18.50
C SER A 438 22.46 -8.43 -19.55
N VAL A 439 23.36 -9.32 -19.12
CA VAL A 439 24.00 -10.30 -20.00
C VAL A 439 23.02 -11.43 -20.31
N GLU A 440 22.90 -11.78 -21.59
CA GLU A 440 22.03 -12.84 -22.06
C GLU A 440 22.42 -14.20 -21.44
N GLY A 441 21.45 -14.97 -20.95
CA GLY A 441 21.69 -16.24 -20.25
C GLY A 441 22.09 -16.12 -18.77
N PHE A 442 22.16 -14.91 -18.18
CA PHE A 442 22.49 -14.74 -16.77
C PHE A 442 21.44 -15.36 -15.83
N SER A 443 21.88 -16.32 -15.02
CA SER A 443 21.06 -16.92 -13.95
C SER A 443 21.44 -16.36 -12.59
N TYR A 444 20.59 -15.45 -12.07
CA TYR A 444 20.81 -14.84 -10.76
C TYR A 444 20.99 -15.87 -9.65
N PHE A 445 20.14 -16.90 -9.60
CA PHE A 445 20.17 -17.89 -8.52
C PHE A 445 21.48 -18.69 -8.48
N LYS A 446 21.99 -19.11 -9.65
CA LYS A 446 23.28 -19.82 -9.75
C LYS A 446 24.44 -18.91 -9.31
N SER A 447 24.46 -17.66 -9.76
CA SER A 447 25.48 -16.68 -9.37
C SER A 447 25.41 -16.37 -7.86
N PHE A 448 24.18 -16.23 -7.34
CA PHE A 448 23.93 -15.98 -5.92
C PHE A 448 24.42 -17.12 -5.04
N LEU A 449 24.19 -18.40 -5.39
CA LEU A 449 24.71 -19.52 -4.60
C LEU A 449 26.24 -19.50 -4.49
N LYS A 450 26.95 -19.23 -5.58
CA LYS A 450 28.43 -19.09 -5.55
C LYS A 450 28.85 -17.92 -4.65
N PHE A 451 28.15 -16.79 -4.75
CA PHE A 451 28.41 -15.63 -3.90
C PHE A 451 28.10 -15.92 -2.42
N TYR A 452 27.01 -16.61 -2.13
CA TYR A 452 26.55 -16.97 -0.79
C TYR A 452 27.59 -17.81 -0.06
N PHE A 453 28.01 -18.95 -0.62
CA PHE A 453 28.99 -19.82 0.03
C PHE A 453 30.36 -19.15 0.23
N SER A 454 30.71 -18.18 -0.62
CA SER A 454 31.96 -17.41 -0.49
C SER A 454 31.93 -16.36 0.63
N HIS A 455 30.74 -15.94 1.09
CA HIS A 455 30.59 -14.78 1.98
C HIS A 455 29.72 -15.03 3.22
N VAL A 456 29.00 -16.17 3.33
CA VAL A 456 28.11 -16.49 4.45
C VAL A 456 28.83 -16.39 5.79
N LEU A 457 30.03 -16.98 5.92
CA LEU A 457 30.82 -16.93 7.16
C LEU A 457 31.21 -15.50 7.55
N LYS A 458 31.34 -14.58 6.58
CA LYS A 458 31.62 -13.17 6.86
C LYS A 458 30.36 -12.43 7.35
N MET A 459 29.16 -12.88 6.98
CA MET A 459 27.89 -12.20 7.30
C MET A 459 27.24 -12.74 8.59
N LEU A 460 27.47 -14.00 8.96
CA LEU A 460 26.88 -14.60 10.16
C LEU A 460 27.12 -13.79 11.45
N PRO A 461 28.33 -13.25 11.74
CA PRO A 461 28.54 -12.46 12.95
C PRO A 461 27.64 -11.22 13.02
N VAL A 462 27.33 -10.60 11.88
CA VAL A 462 26.43 -9.44 11.79
C VAL A 462 24.98 -9.86 12.06
N SER A 463 24.51 -10.95 11.44
CA SER A 463 23.14 -11.41 11.63
C SER A 463 22.87 -11.91 13.05
N PHE A 464 23.80 -12.68 13.62
CA PHE A 464 23.70 -13.17 15.00
C PHE A 464 23.81 -12.04 16.02
N LEU A 465 24.67 -11.03 15.79
CA LEU A 465 24.73 -9.87 16.67
C LEU A 465 23.42 -9.08 16.66
N LEU A 466 22.80 -8.87 15.49
CA LEU A 466 21.49 -8.21 15.39
C LEU A 466 20.40 -9.00 16.14
N LEU A 467 20.34 -10.32 15.92
CA LEU A 467 19.37 -11.18 16.62
C LEU A 467 19.61 -11.20 18.12
N PHE A 468 20.87 -11.31 18.56
CA PHE A 468 21.22 -11.35 19.96
C PHE A 468 20.80 -10.07 20.68
N LEU A 469 21.04 -8.90 20.07
CA LEU A 469 20.60 -7.63 20.62
C LEU A 469 19.08 -7.62 20.80
N ILE A 470 18.31 -8.06 19.80
CA ILE A 470 16.84 -8.07 19.85
C ILE A 470 16.31 -9.12 20.84
N ALA A 471 16.95 -10.29 20.91
CA ALA A 471 16.47 -11.45 21.65
C ALA A 471 16.65 -11.33 23.16
N PHE A 472 17.71 -10.66 23.61
CA PHE A 472 18.16 -10.68 25.00
C PHE A 472 18.25 -9.30 25.65
N LEU A 473 18.13 -8.20 24.90
CA LEU A 473 18.08 -6.88 25.51
C LEU A 473 16.64 -6.51 25.90
N PRO A 474 16.45 -5.93 27.09
CA PRO A 474 15.24 -5.21 27.45
C PRO A 474 14.85 -4.17 26.38
N TRP A 475 13.55 -3.98 26.17
CA TRP A 475 13.04 -3.08 25.11
C TRP A 475 13.57 -1.64 25.22
N TRP A 476 13.82 -1.14 26.44
CA TRP A 476 14.38 0.19 26.66
C TRP A 476 15.87 0.28 26.26
N LEU A 477 16.64 -0.81 26.39
CA LEU A 477 18.01 -0.90 25.89
C LEU A 477 18.07 -1.04 24.37
N LEU A 478 17.03 -1.62 23.74
CA LEU A 478 16.93 -1.64 22.28
C LEU A 478 16.88 -0.23 21.69
N LEU A 479 16.36 0.77 22.40
CA LEU A 479 16.39 2.17 21.96
C LEU A 479 17.82 2.70 21.84
N LEU A 480 18.73 2.25 22.72
CA LEU A 480 20.14 2.62 22.67
C LEU A 480 20.91 1.85 21.58
N SER A 481 20.38 0.71 21.12
CA SER A 481 21.01 -0.09 20.05
C SER A 481 21.19 0.71 18.76
N VAL A 482 20.34 1.73 18.52
CA VAL A 482 20.44 2.67 17.38
C VAL A 482 21.85 3.25 17.25
N PHE A 483 22.51 3.57 18.37
CA PHE A 483 23.87 4.11 18.36
C PHE A 483 24.91 3.09 17.90
N ILE A 484 24.68 1.80 18.12
CA ILE A 484 25.62 0.72 17.76
C ILE A 484 25.40 0.27 16.31
N THR A 485 24.22 0.51 15.73
CA THR A 485 23.87 0.06 14.36
C THR A 485 24.90 0.40 13.26
N PRO A 486 25.57 1.59 13.24
CA PRO A 486 26.55 1.87 12.20
C PRO A 486 27.75 0.92 12.24
N LEU A 487 28.14 0.44 13.42
CA LEU A 487 29.19 -0.56 13.57
C LEU A 487 28.75 -1.89 12.97
N ILE A 488 27.52 -2.31 13.28
CA ILE A 488 26.97 -3.61 12.90
C ILE A 488 26.87 -3.72 11.38
N PHE A 489 26.22 -2.75 10.73
CA PHE A 489 25.99 -2.80 9.27
C PHE A 489 27.27 -2.58 8.45
N HIS A 490 28.28 -1.88 8.96
CA HIS A 490 29.56 -1.70 8.25
C HIS A 490 30.59 -2.81 8.54
N LEU A 491 30.38 -3.67 9.54
CA LEU A 491 31.37 -4.66 9.99
C LEU A 491 31.85 -5.57 8.84
N SER A 492 30.91 -6.16 8.12
CA SER A 492 31.23 -7.15 7.07
C SER A 492 31.19 -6.56 5.65
N LEU A 493 30.72 -5.33 5.50
CA LEU A 493 30.45 -4.71 4.21
C LEU A 493 31.71 -4.57 3.33
N PRO A 494 32.84 -4.02 3.81
CA PRO A 494 34.05 -3.89 2.99
C PRO A 494 34.69 -5.24 2.66
N GLY A 495 34.58 -6.22 3.57
CA GLY A 495 35.07 -7.59 3.34
C GLY A 495 34.33 -8.31 2.21
N ILE A 496 33.14 -7.84 1.84
CA ILE A 496 32.31 -8.38 0.76
C ILE A 496 32.44 -7.52 -0.49
N ILE A 497 32.26 -6.20 -0.40
CA ILE A 497 32.27 -5.29 -1.55
C ILE A 497 33.68 -5.12 -2.14
N GLU A 498 34.70 -4.96 -1.30
CA GLU A 498 36.09 -4.74 -1.73
C GLU A 498 36.87 -6.06 -1.92
N LYS A 499 36.21 -7.21 -1.77
CA LYS A 499 36.82 -8.56 -1.84
C LYS A 499 38.04 -8.75 -0.90
N LYS A 500 38.07 -8.05 0.23
CA LYS A 500 39.12 -8.17 1.25
C LYS A 500 38.99 -9.45 2.09
N SER A 501 40.09 -9.88 2.73
CA SER A 501 40.05 -10.93 3.76
C SER A 501 39.19 -10.47 4.95
N TYR A 502 38.62 -11.42 5.72
CA TYR A 502 37.62 -11.10 6.76
C TYR A 502 38.10 -10.03 7.75
N PHE A 503 39.23 -10.25 8.42
CA PHE A 503 39.75 -9.30 9.41
C PHE A 503 40.13 -7.93 8.82
N LYS A 504 40.72 -7.89 7.63
CA LYS A 504 41.02 -6.62 6.93
C LYS A 504 39.73 -5.88 6.55
N GLY A 505 38.68 -6.62 6.18
CA GLY A 505 37.35 -6.10 5.92
C GLY A 505 36.72 -5.49 7.17
N VAL A 506 36.78 -6.19 8.30
CA VAL A 506 36.29 -5.73 9.61
C VAL A 506 37.00 -4.45 10.04
N GLN A 507 38.33 -4.41 9.96
CA GLN A 507 39.10 -3.21 10.33
C GLN A 507 38.73 -2.00 9.45
N ARG A 508 38.57 -2.21 8.14
CA ARG A 508 38.10 -1.17 7.22
C ARG A 508 36.66 -0.74 7.55
N GLY A 509 35.80 -1.69 7.91
CA GLY A 509 34.41 -1.45 8.31
C GLY A 509 34.30 -0.57 9.54
N LEU A 510 35.09 -0.85 10.58
CA LEU A 510 35.16 -0.04 11.79
C LEU A 510 35.68 1.37 11.51
N LYS A 511 36.68 1.53 10.64
CA LYS A 511 37.19 2.85 10.23
C LYS A 511 36.10 3.69 9.55
N ILE A 512 35.36 3.08 8.62
CA ILE A 512 34.26 3.75 7.90
C ILE A 512 33.12 4.08 8.85
N ALA A 513 32.72 3.12 9.71
CA ALA A 513 31.67 3.35 10.70
C ALA A 513 32.00 4.51 11.63
N ARG A 514 33.26 4.63 12.07
CA ARG A 514 33.73 5.76 12.87
C ARG A 514 33.66 7.08 12.09
N SER A 515 34.05 7.10 10.82
CA SER A 515 34.04 8.33 10.00
C SER A 515 32.63 8.78 9.59
N SER A 516 31.65 7.89 9.58
CA SER A 516 30.24 8.18 9.26
C SER A 516 29.25 7.91 10.40
N TRP A 517 29.72 7.86 11.65
CA TRP A 517 28.92 7.45 12.81
C TRP A 517 27.57 8.16 12.92
N MET A 518 27.58 9.49 13.05
CA MET A 518 26.36 10.29 13.23
C MET A 518 25.43 10.21 12.02
N LYS A 519 25.99 10.06 10.81
CA LYS A 519 25.18 9.82 9.61
C LYS A 519 24.53 8.44 9.65
N GLY A 520 25.24 7.40 10.09
CA GLY A 520 24.69 6.06 10.25
C GLY A 520 23.55 6.03 11.27
N VAL A 521 23.74 6.66 12.43
CA VAL A 521 22.69 6.80 13.46
C VAL A 521 21.45 7.48 12.88
N GLY A 522 21.62 8.64 12.24
CA GLY A 522 20.51 9.37 11.62
C GLY A 522 19.78 8.58 10.54
N ILE A 523 20.51 7.82 9.71
CA ILE A 523 19.91 6.96 8.68
C ILE A 523 19.07 5.86 9.32
N PHE A 524 19.61 5.18 10.33
CA PHE A 524 18.86 4.12 11.01
C PHE A 524 17.56 4.66 11.62
N THR A 525 17.60 5.81 12.30
CA THR A 525 16.42 6.46 12.88
C THR A 525 15.38 6.82 11.82
N VAL A 526 15.79 7.39 10.69
CA VAL A 526 14.88 7.77 9.59
C VAL A 526 14.17 6.54 9.00
N PHE A 527 14.87 5.40 8.89
CA PHE A 527 14.28 4.16 8.38
C PHE A 527 13.45 3.40 9.43
N LEU A 528 13.62 3.69 10.72
CA LEU A 528 12.86 3.07 11.81
C LEU A 528 11.36 3.43 11.75
N VAL A 529 11.03 4.69 11.43
CA VAL A 529 9.64 5.16 11.32
C VAL A 529 8.83 4.39 10.26
N PRO A 530 9.26 4.33 8.98
CA PRO A 530 8.54 3.55 7.99
C PRO A 530 8.59 2.05 8.28
N ALA A 531 9.63 1.54 8.95
CA ALA A 531 9.67 0.14 9.38
C ALA A 531 8.57 -0.20 10.41
N ILE A 532 8.37 0.65 11.42
CA ILE A 532 7.28 0.51 12.40
C ILE A 532 5.93 0.56 11.69
N LEU A 533 5.73 1.54 10.80
CA LEU A 533 4.48 1.64 10.03
C LEU A 533 4.23 0.38 9.19
N CYS A 534 5.24 -0.16 8.51
CA CYS A 534 5.11 -1.39 7.73
C CYS A 534 4.85 -2.63 8.60
N ALA A 535 5.30 -2.65 9.86
CA ALA A 535 5.04 -3.76 10.77
C ALA A 535 3.60 -3.76 11.30
N PHE A 536 3.07 -2.59 11.63
CA PHE A 536 1.76 -2.46 12.29
C PHE A 536 0.60 -2.11 11.35
N CYS A 537 0.84 -1.44 10.21
CA CYS A 537 -0.25 -1.03 9.32
C CYS A 537 -0.97 -2.20 8.62
N PRO A 538 -0.28 -3.28 8.19
CA PRO A 538 -0.96 -4.41 7.56
C PRO A 538 -1.57 -5.41 8.55
N THR A 539 -1.43 -5.23 9.88
CA THR A 539 -1.99 -6.18 10.86
C THR A 539 -3.51 -6.26 10.75
N LEU A 540 -4.18 -5.15 10.49
CA LEU A 540 -5.62 -5.12 10.24
C LEU A 540 -6.01 -5.98 9.02
N ILE A 541 -5.22 -5.93 7.94
CA ILE A 541 -5.49 -6.70 6.72
C ILE A 541 -5.29 -8.19 7.00
N VAL A 542 -4.24 -8.55 7.75
CA VAL A 542 -3.97 -9.95 8.13
C VAL A 542 -5.03 -10.47 9.09
N GLU A 543 -5.48 -9.65 10.03
CA GLU A 543 -6.55 -10.00 10.97
C GLU A 543 -7.87 -10.22 10.25
N ILE A 544 -8.24 -9.34 9.32
CA ILE A 544 -9.39 -9.52 8.43
C ILE A 544 -9.22 -10.81 7.61
N PHE A 545 -8.05 -11.06 7.01
CA PHE A 545 -7.82 -12.29 6.26
C PHE A 545 -7.96 -13.54 7.14
N LYS A 546 -7.40 -13.54 8.35
CA LYS A 546 -7.50 -14.68 9.28
C LYS A 546 -8.94 -14.94 9.68
N THR A 547 -9.64 -13.91 10.15
CA THR A 547 -11.00 -14.07 10.69
C THR A 547 -12.03 -14.33 9.60
N GLU A 548 -11.92 -13.66 8.45
CA GLU A 548 -12.95 -13.68 7.42
C GLU A 548 -12.68 -14.61 6.24
N VAL A 549 -11.42 -15.01 6.05
CA VAL A 549 -11.04 -15.90 4.94
C VAL A 549 -10.55 -17.22 5.49
N LEU A 550 -9.56 -17.20 6.37
CA LEU A 550 -8.97 -18.42 6.89
C LEU A 550 -9.91 -19.14 7.86
N GLY A 551 -10.62 -18.39 8.72
CA GLY A 551 -11.53 -18.94 9.72
C GLY A 551 -12.59 -19.86 9.12
N TRP A 552 -13.09 -19.52 7.93
CA TRP A 552 -14.06 -20.36 7.22
C TRP A 552 -13.57 -21.78 6.93
N PHE A 553 -12.27 -21.94 6.68
CA PHE A 553 -11.68 -23.24 6.37
C PHE A 553 -11.14 -23.95 7.61
N ILE A 554 -10.83 -23.20 8.67
CA ILE A 554 -10.06 -23.71 9.80
C ILE A 554 -10.93 -23.92 11.03
N GLU A 555 -11.85 -23.02 11.34
CA GLU A 555 -12.62 -23.09 12.61
C GLU A 555 -13.47 -24.35 12.70
N THR A 556 -13.96 -24.86 11.57
CA THR A 556 -14.80 -26.07 11.53
C THR A 556 -14.01 -27.36 11.28
N GLN A 557 -12.75 -27.27 10.82
CA GLN A 557 -11.99 -28.44 10.35
C GLN A 557 -10.74 -28.73 11.19
N ALA A 558 -10.16 -27.73 11.84
CA ALA A 558 -8.92 -27.89 12.59
C ALA A 558 -9.22 -28.19 14.06
N GLU A 559 -8.50 -29.17 14.62
CA GLU A 559 -8.56 -29.49 16.06
C GLU A 559 -8.16 -28.30 16.96
N SER A 560 -7.29 -27.41 16.44
CA SER A 560 -6.86 -26.18 17.10
C SER A 560 -6.71 -25.05 16.08
N PRO A 561 -7.77 -24.24 15.87
CA PRO A 561 -7.72 -23.08 15.00
C PRO A 561 -6.67 -22.05 15.45
N GLU A 562 -6.51 -21.88 16.77
CA GLU A 562 -5.54 -20.96 17.38
C GLU A 562 -4.09 -21.29 16.98
N ALA A 563 -3.74 -22.57 16.90
CA ALA A 563 -2.42 -22.97 16.42
C ALA A 563 -2.14 -22.43 15.02
N VAL A 564 -3.12 -22.51 14.12
CA VAL A 564 -2.94 -22.02 12.75
C VAL A 564 -2.87 -20.50 12.74
N TYR A 565 -3.74 -19.80 13.48
CA TYR A 565 -3.71 -18.34 13.58
C TYR A 565 -2.38 -17.81 14.11
N ASN A 566 -1.84 -18.45 15.15
CA ASN A 566 -0.55 -18.10 15.74
C ASN A 566 0.62 -18.32 14.76
N ILE A 567 0.62 -19.45 14.03
CA ILE A 567 1.63 -19.74 13.01
C ILE A 567 1.55 -18.75 11.85
N VAL A 568 0.34 -18.42 11.37
CA VAL A 568 0.13 -17.44 10.29
C VAL A 568 0.64 -16.06 10.70
N ASP A 569 0.35 -15.61 11.92
CA ASP A 569 0.87 -14.35 12.46
C ASP A 569 2.40 -14.36 12.55
N GLY A 570 2.97 -15.44 13.09
CA GLY A 570 4.43 -15.60 13.16
C GLY A 570 5.09 -15.55 11.79
N CYS A 571 4.49 -16.21 10.79
CA CYS A 571 4.98 -16.20 9.41
C CYS A 571 4.89 -14.80 8.81
N TYR A 572 3.79 -14.08 9.06
CA TYR A 572 3.61 -12.69 8.64
C TYR A 572 4.69 -11.77 9.24
N TYR A 573 4.96 -11.86 10.55
CA TYR A 573 6.02 -11.08 11.19
C TYR A 573 7.41 -11.42 10.62
N ALA A 574 7.70 -12.70 10.38
CA ALA A 574 8.92 -13.15 9.72
C ALA A 574 9.09 -12.58 8.31
N MET A 575 8.03 -12.63 7.50
CA MET A 575 8.03 -12.08 6.14
C MET A 575 8.26 -10.57 6.14
N ILE A 576 7.60 -9.82 7.03
CA ILE A 576 7.80 -8.37 7.13
C ILE A 576 9.25 -8.03 7.45
N ILE A 577 9.85 -8.71 8.43
CA ILE A 577 11.24 -8.45 8.81
C ILE A 577 12.17 -8.65 7.61
N HIS A 578 11.98 -9.73 6.85
CA HIS A 578 12.74 -9.99 5.63
C HIS A 578 12.47 -9.01 4.48
N LEU A 579 11.30 -8.35 4.44
CA LEU A 579 10.99 -7.30 3.47
C LEU A 579 11.53 -5.93 3.88
N ILE A 580 11.64 -5.64 5.18
CA ILE A 580 12.13 -4.36 5.72
C ILE A 580 13.66 -4.32 5.76
N LEU A 581 14.30 -5.41 6.20
CA LEU A 581 15.76 -5.49 6.37
C LEU A 581 16.59 -5.05 5.14
N PRO A 582 16.18 -5.32 3.89
CA PRO A 582 16.90 -4.84 2.71
C PRO A 582 16.99 -3.32 2.62
N LEU A 583 15.99 -2.58 3.09
CA LEU A 583 16.03 -1.12 3.05
C LEU A 583 17.15 -0.57 3.93
N PHE A 584 17.31 -1.12 5.15
CA PHE A 584 18.43 -0.78 6.02
C PHE A 584 19.76 -1.17 5.38
N THR A 585 19.85 -2.38 4.83
CA THR A 585 21.06 -2.86 4.13
C THR A 585 21.47 -1.90 3.02
N LEU A 586 20.54 -1.52 2.15
CA LEU A 586 20.78 -0.60 1.04
C LEU A 586 21.17 0.79 1.53
N ALA A 587 20.50 1.30 2.56
CA ALA A 587 20.82 2.59 3.13
C ALA A 587 22.28 2.64 3.65
N PHE A 588 22.73 1.61 4.35
CA PHE A 588 24.11 1.51 4.82
C PHE A 588 25.13 1.23 3.69
N VAL A 589 24.73 0.55 2.62
CA VAL A 589 25.57 0.41 1.42
C VAL A 589 25.77 1.76 0.72
N PHE A 590 24.72 2.55 0.56
CA PHE A 590 24.83 3.89 -0.04
C PHE A 590 25.56 4.87 0.87
N LEU A 591 25.41 4.75 2.20
CA LEU A 591 26.26 5.47 3.15
C LEU A 591 27.73 5.11 2.96
N TYR A 592 28.03 3.81 2.86
CA TYR A 592 29.39 3.34 2.62
C TYR A 592 29.98 3.93 1.33
N TYR A 593 29.25 3.90 0.21
CA TYR A 593 29.72 4.51 -1.04
C TYR A 593 29.89 6.03 -0.93
N SER A 594 28.99 6.72 -0.22
CA SER A 594 29.15 8.16 0.02
C SER A 594 30.35 8.48 0.91
N THR A 595 30.70 7.61 1.86
CA THR A 595 31.85 7.78 2.73
C THR A 595 33.15 7.51 1.98
N ILE A 596 33.19 6.47 1.14
CA ILE A 596 34.34 6.22 0.25
C ILE A 596 34.54 7.37 -0.73
N GLU A 597 33.48 7.87 -1.36
CA GLU A 597 33.59 9.02 -2.26
C GLU A 597 34.17 10.25 -1.55
N ARG A 598 33.84 10.44 -0.26
CA ARG A 598 34.42 11.52 0.56
C ARG A 598 35.90 11.31 0.89
N GLU A 599 36.32 10.06 1.10
CA GLU A 599 37.71 9.72 1.47
C GLU A 599 38.64 9.60 0.24
N GLU A 600 38.13 9.12 -0.89
CA GLU A 600 38.93 8.72 -2.06
C GLU A 600 38.64 9.56 -3.32
N ALA A 601 37.55 10.33 -3.34
CA ALA A 601 37.19 11.28 -4.41
C ALA A 601 37.15 10.70 -5.84
N HIS A 602 36.79 9.43 -5.99
CA HIS A 602 36.76 8.74 -7.29
C HIS A 602 35.94 9.49 -8.37
N GLY A 603 34.75 9.97 -8.03
CA GLY A 603 33.90 10.72 -8.96
C GLY A 603 34.46 12.10 -9.31
N LEU A 604 35.27 12.71 -8.45
CA LEU A 604 36.02 13.93 -8.81
C LEU A 604 37.09 13.61 -9.86
N PHE A 605 37.88 12.56 -9.65
CA PHE A 605 38.92 12.15 -10.61
C PHE A 605 38.33 11.70 -11.96
N GLU A 606 37.19 11.00 -11.98
CA GLU A 606 36.48 10.64 -13.22
C GLU A 606 35.99 11.88 -13.97
N ARG A 607 35.45 12.87 -13.26
CA ARG A 607 35.04 14.15 -13.84
C ARG A 607 36.24 14.94 -14.38
N LEU A 608 37.34 14.99 -13.64
CA LEU A 608 38.58 15.62 -14.08
C LEU A 608 39.13 14.97 -15.36
N ASN A 609 39.07 13.65 -15.47
CA ASN A 609 39.50 12.91 -16.69
C ASN A 609 38.61 13.16 -17.92
N SER A 610 37.36 13.61 -17.70
CA SER A 610 36.39 13.97 -18.74
C SER A 610 36.27 15.48 -18.96
N PHE A 611 36.92 16.29 -18.12
CA PHE A 611 37.00 17.74 -18.23
C PHE A 611 37.67 18.13 -19.56
N GLY A 612 37.02 19.00 -20.33
CA GLY A 612 37.48 19.42 -21.66
C GLY A 612 37.19 18.43 -22.80
N LYS A 613 36.55 17.28 -22.55
CA LYS A 613 36.13 16.31 -23.59
C LYS A 613 34.63 16.36 -23.92
N ASN A 614 33.80 16.95 -23.05
CA ASN A 614 32.36 17.10 -23.26
C ASN A 614 31.97 18.57 -23.44
N SER A 615 30.79 18.81 -24.02
CA SER A 615 30.28 20.12 -24.44
C SER A 615 30.46 21.25 -23.40
N ARG A 616 31.02 22.39 -23.83
CA ARG A 616 31.23 23.65 -23.10
C ARG A 616 29.97 24.26 -22.44
N LEU A 617 28.78 23.70 -22.68
CA LEU A 617 27.50 24.17 -22.12
C LEU A 617 27.27 23.77 -20.66
N TYR A 618 28.01 22.78 -20.14
CA TYR A 618 27.84 22.27 -18.77
C TYR A 618 29.04 22.51 -17.84
N GLU A 619 30.12 23.09 -18.37
CA GLU A 619 31.33 23.40 -17.59
C GLU A 619 31.18 24.80 -17.01
N THR A 620 31.11 24.92 -15.68
CA THR A 620 31.04 26.24 -15.03
C THR A 620 32.45 26.75 -14.71
N PRO A 621 32.71 28.08 -14.80
CA PRO A 621 34.06 28.64 -14.64
C PRO A 621 34.75 28.36 -13.30
N GLY A 622 34.04 27.83 -12.29
CA GLY A 622 34.59 27.49 -10.97
C GLY A 622 34.99 26.03 -10.78
N GLU A 623 34.94 25.19 -11.83
CA GLU A 623 35.25 23.75 -11.72
C GLU A 623 36.77 23.42 -11.76
N GLY A 624 37.64 24.43 -11.90
CA GLY A 624 39.10 24.28 -11.91
C GLY A 624 39.86 25.05 -10.81
N ASP A 625 39.17 25.77 -9.92
CA ASP A 625 39.80 26.70 -8.96
C ASP A 625 39.75 26.20 -7.49
N TYR A 626 40.06 24.92 -7.23
CA TYR A 626 40.25 24.41 -5.87
C TYR A 626 41.51 23.56 -5.72
#